data_AF-A0A1J4TWE5-F1
#
_entry.id   AF-A0A1J4TWE5-F1
#
_cell.length_a   1.000
_cell.length_b   1.000
_cell.length_c   1.000
_cell.angle_alpha   90.00
_cell.angle_beta   90.00
_cell.angle_gamma   90.00
#
_symmetry.space_group_name_H-M   'P 1'
#
loop_
_entity.id
_entity.type
_entity.pdbx_description
1 polymer ?
#
loop_
_entity_poly.entity_id
_entity_poly.type
_entity_poly.pdbx_seq_one_letter_code
_entity_poly.pdbx_strand_id
1 'polypeptide(L)'
;MNIVLNFFLLSFLILYSSLNADTAQTSNLSKELQKPLVERYIMDELKDLRMENMRVRNEVEKRISRAEVEQTDRAARYMTDTISNVFYLIAAATSILIFAGWNSLRDIRRKTEEIVENRLDAITQKYNSQLQTLQDTLTLQSKKILDNQNKIYNTQYIHSLWMRSNLETNPQSRIDIYDEILKVNSNDAEVYAYKADAVLDMDEYEWALNLSNKALEIDPEYGYAYWQRSCANAALDNKHEAIEDLETAIEKSPHLRDEIENELLFKNIKDSEEFKKIYS
;
A
#
# COMPACT_ATOMS: atom_id res chain seq x y z
N MET A 1 98.53 -55.91 -73.72
CA MET A 1 98.89 -56.47 -75.03
C MET A 1 97.89 -57.56 -75.34
N ASN A 2 96.97 -57.45 -76.27
CA ASN A 2 96.62 -56.44 -77.24
C ASN A 2 95.12 -56.70 -77.46
N ILE A 3 94.31 -55.65 -77.52
CA ILE A 3 93.81 -55.14 -78.80
C ILE A 3 93.15 -56.32 -79.52
N VAL A 4 91.83 -56.49 -79.33
CA VAL A 4 90.85 -55.82 -80.19
C VAL A 4 90.92 -56.40 -81.59
N LEU A 5 89.75 -56.43 -82.19
CA LEU A 5 89.52 -56.58 -83.62
C LEU A 5 89.60 -58.04 -84.08
N ASN A 6 88.63 -58.60 -84.77
CA ASN A 6 87.31 -58.15 -85.21
C ASN A 6 87.03 -59.07 -86.38
N PHE A 7 85.76 -59.42 -86.56
CA PHE A 7 85.12 -59.53 -87.87
C PHE A 7 85.63 -60.65 -88.80
N PHE A 8 84.83 -61.37 -89.55
CA PHE A 8 83.40 -61.47 -89.77
C PHE A 8 83.37 -62.49 -90.93
N LEU A 9 82.65 -63.58 -90.83
CA LEU A 9 82.21 -64.36 -92.00
C LEU A 9 81.03 -65.18 -91.49
N LEU A 10 79.81 -64.69 -91.65
CA LEU A 10 79.02 -64.69 -92.89
C LEU A 10 78.70 -66.13 -93.30
N SER A 11 77.50 -66.55 -92.88
CA SER A 11 76.60 -67.53 -93.50
C SER A 11 77.16 -68.96 -93.71
N PHE A 12 76.38 -70.03 -93.68
CA PHE A 12 75.22 -70.30 -94.54
C PHE A 12 74.63 -71.64 -94.03
N LEU A 13 73.32 -71.70 -93.74
CA LEU A 13 72.32 -72.42 -94.57
C LEU A 13 72.68 -73.91 -94.80
N ILE A 14 71.96 -74.87 -94.20
CA ILE A 14 70.64 -75.39 -94.62
C ILE A 14 70.78 -76.81 -95.23
N LEU A 15 69.82 -77.67 -94.88
CA LEU A 15 69.32 -78.84 -95.62
C LEU A 15 70.15 -80.14 -95.68
N TYR A 16 69.38 -81.17 -96.08
CA TYR A 16 69.74 -82.50 -96.59
C TYR A 16 69.98 -83.57 -95.53
N SER A 17 69.51 -84.81 -95.66
CA SER A 17 68.51 -85.50 -96.50
C SER A 17 68.67 -86.99 -96.17
N SER A 18 67.61 -87.75 -96.42
CA SER A 18 67.49 -89.21 -96.32
C SER A 18 68.60 -90.08 -96.97
N LEU A 19 68.64 -91.34 -96.50
CA LEU A 19 69.14 -92.61 -97.10
C LEU A 19 70.46 -93.22 -96.55
N ASN A 20 70.27 -94.27 -95.71
CA ASN A 20 70.91 -95.61 -95.58
C ASN A 20 72.44 -95.75 -95.73
N ALA A 21 73.18 -96.61 -95.01
CA ALA A 21 72.97 -97.83 -94.20
C ALA A 21 74.38 -98.18 -93.62
N ASP A 22 74.64 -99.03 -92.63
CA ASP A 22 73.92 -99.98 -91.77
C ASP A 22 74.87 -100.34 -90.58
N THR A 23 74.37 -101.06 -89.56
CA THR A 23 75.04 -101.62 -88.34
C THR A 23 74.94 -100.80 -87.04
N ALA A 24 75.13 -101.43 -85.87
CA ALA A 24 74.18 -102.19 -85.05
C ALA A 24 74.74 -102.22 -83.61
N GLN A 25 73.85 -102.42 -82.63
CA GLN A 25 74.03 -102.64 -81.18
C GLN A 25 74.19 -101.39 -80.28
N THR A 26 73.13 -101.11 -79.52
CA THR A 26 73.00 -100.00 -78.57
C THR A 26 72.57 -100.48 -77.19
N SER A 27 73.14 -99.83 -76.17
CA SER A 27 72.75 -99.83 -74.76
C SER A 27 72.41 -98.40 -74.34
N ASN A 28 71.20 -98.12 -73.85
CA ASN A 28 70.86 -96.94 -73.05
C ASN A 28 69.37 -96.96 -72.66
N LEU A 29 69.04 -96.92 -71.35
CA LEU A 29 67.91 -96.13 -70.85
C LEU A 29 67.95 -95.92 -69.32
N SER A 30 68.59 -94.84 -68.88
CA SER A 30 68.59 -94.30 -67.51
C SER A 30 67.69 -93.05 -67.43
N LYS A 31 66.36 -93.22 -67.42
CA LYS A 31 65.41 -92.08 -67.41
C LYS A 31 64.15 -92.23 -66.56
N GLU A 32 64.02 -93.27 -65.73
CA GLU A 32 62.78 -93.51 -64.95
C GLU A 32 62.92 -93.59 -63.42
N LEU A 33 64.14 -93.67 -62.85
CA LEU A 33 64.32 -93.89 -61.39
C LEU A 33 64.49 -92.62 -60.51
N GLN A 34 64.64 -91.41 -61.08
CA GLN A 34 64.93 -90.16 -60.33
C GLN A 34 63.72 -89.23 -60.11
N LYS A 35 62.59 -89.45 -60.79
CA LYS A 35 61.38 -88.65 -60.61
C LYS A 35 60.81 -88.68 -59.19
N PRO A 36 60.68 -89.83 -58.50
CA PRO A 36 59.95 -89.88 -57.21
C PRO A 36 60.71 -89.29 -56.00
N LEU A 37 62.05 -89.26 -56.00
CA LEU A 37 62.85 -88.76 -54.85
C LEU A 37 62.96 -87.23 -54.82
N VAL A 38 63.16 -86.60 -55.97
CA VAL A 38 63.19 -85.14 -56.10
C VAL A 38 61.80 -84.56 -55.87
N GLU A 39 60.75 -85.24 -56.34
CA GLU A 39 59.36 -84.90 -56.04
C GLU A 39 59.08 -84.90 -54.53
N ARG A 40 59.60 -85.89 -53.77
CA ARG A 40 59.43 -85.93 -52.31
C ARG A 40 60.16 -84.80 -51.57
N TYR A 41 61.42 -84.52 -51.92
CA TYR A 41 62.18 -83.45 -51.28
C TYR A 41 61.56 -82.07 -51.56
N ILE A 42 61.14 -81.83 -52.81
CA ILE A 42 60.41 -80.60 -53.17
C ILE A 42 59.09 -80.52 -52.41
N MET A 43 58.38 -81.64 -52.23
CA MET A 43 57.15 -81.68 -51.44
C MET A 43 57.37 -81.39 -49.95
N ASP A 44 58.45 -81.89 -49.34
CA ASP A 44 58.78 -81.63 -47.94
C ASP A 44 59.20 -80.17 -47.72
N GLU A 45 60.05 -79.59 -48.59
CA GLU A 45 60.39 -78.15 -48.56
C GLU A 45 59.16 -77.25 -48.81
N LEU A 46 58.27 -77.62 -49.75
CA LEU A 46 57.01 -76.90 -49.98
C LEU A 46 56.07 -77.01 -48.78
N LYS A 47 56.07 -78.14 -48.08
CA LYS A 47 55.29 -78.34 -46.87
C LYS A 47 55.83 -77.51 -45.72
N ASP A 48 57.14 -77.46 -45.53
CA ASP A 48 57.78 -76.62 -44.52
C ASP A 48 57.60 -75.13 -44.82
N LEU A 49 57.79 -74.69 -46.07
CA LEU A 49 57.46 -73.34 -46.50
C LEU A 49 55.98 -72.99 -46.31
N ARG A 50 55.06 -73.94 -46.53
CA ARG A 50 53.63 -73.73 -46.27
C ARG A 50 53.36 -73.60 -44.77
N MET A 51 53.99 -74.42 -43.94
CA MET A 51 53.87 -74.33 -42.48
C MET A 51 54.47 -73.03 -41.93
N GLU A 52 55.62 -72.59 -42.46
CA GLU A 52 56.24 -71.32 -42.10
C GLU A 52 55.37 -70.14 -42.54
N ASN A 53 54.89 -70.14 -43.80
CA ASN A 53 53.94 -69.13 -44.26
C ASN A 53 52.66 -69.09 -43.42
N MET A 54 52.15 -70.25 -43.00
CA MET A 54 50.99 -70.33 -42.12
C MET A 54 51.30 -69.78 -40.72
N ARG A 55 52.47 -70.07 -40.15
CA ARG A 55 52.90 -69.54 -38.85
C ARG A 55 53.09 -68.02 -38.90
N VAL A 56 53.75 -67.52 -39.92
CA VAL A 56 53.96 -66.08 -40.14
C VAL A 56 52.61 -65.38 -40.32
N ARG A 57 51.69 -65.94 -41.12
CA ARG A 57 50.33 -65.41 -41.27
C ARG A 57 49.58 -65.36 -39.94
N ASN A 58 49.59 -66.46 -39.17
CA ASN A 58 48.95 -66.50 -37.86
C ASN A 58 49.56 -65.50 -36.87
N GLU A 59 50.88 -65.29 -36.92
CA GLU A 59 51.54 -64.31 -36.05
C GLU A 59 51.20 -62.87 -36.45
N VAL A 60 51.20 -62.58 -37.75
CA VAL A 60 50.80 -61.27 -38.30
C VAL A 60 49.33 -60.99 -37.95
N GLU A 61 48.44 -61.96 -38.16
CA GLU A 61 47.02 -61.86 -37.81
C GLU A 61 46.83 -61.61 -36.31
N LYS A 62 47.57 -62.32 -35.45
CA LYS A 62 47.55 -62.11 -33.99
C LYS A 62 48.08 -60.74 -33.58
N ARG A 63 49.12 -60.22 -34.26
CA ARG A 63 49.66 -58.87 -34.01
C ARG A 63 48.69 -57.79 -34.46
N ILE A 64 48.06 -57.95 -35.63
CA ILE A 64 47.05 -57.03 -36.16
C ILE A 64 45.86 -56.98 -35.21
N SER A 65 45.31 -58.13 -34.82
CA SER A 65 44.17 -58.21 -33.91
C SER A 65 44.50 -57.60 -32.54
N ARG A 66 45.69 -57.84 -31.99
CA ARG A 66 46.14 -57.18 -30.74
C ARG A 66 46.28 -55.66 -30.89
N ALA A 67 46.83 -55.18 -31.99
CA ALA A 67 46.98 -53.75 -32.26
C ALA A 67 45.60 -53.07 -32.43
N GLU A 68 44.66 -53.75 -33.08
CA GLU A 68 43.27 -53.30 -33.23
C GLU A 68 42.55 -53.25 -31.87
N VAL A 69 42.70 -54.28 -31.03
CA VAL A 69 42.19 -54.28 -29.65
C VAL A 69 42.80 -53.16 -28.82
N GLU A 70 44.11 -52.91 -28.93
CA GLU A 70 44.77 -51.83 -28.19
C GLU A 70 44.34 -50.44 -28.68
N GLN A 71 44.16 -50.27 -30.00
CA GLN A 71 43.66 -49.03 -30.59
C GLN A 71 42.22 -48.76 -30.18
N THR A 72 41.35 -49.77 -30.20
CA THR A 72 39.95 -49.66 -29.77
C THR A 72 39.85 -49.38 -28.27
N ASP A 73 40.68 -50.00 -27.44
CA ASP A 73 40.76 -49.74 -25.99
C ASP A 73 41.25 -48.31 -25.68
N ARG A 74 42.27 -47.81 -26.40
CA ARG A 74 42.66 -46.39 -26.30
C ARG A 74 41.56 -45.43 -26.74
N ALA A 75 40.85 -45.74 -27.83
CA ALA A 75 39.72 -44.94 -28.30
C ALA A 75 38.55 -44.96 -27.31
N ALA A 76 38.24 -46.13 -26.71
CA ALA A 76 37.22 -46.28 -25.68
C ALA A 76 37.56 -45.52 -24.40
N ARG A 77 38.83 -45.57 -23.94
CA ARG A 77 39.32 -44.75 -22.83
C ARG A 77 39.19 -43.26 -23.10
N TYR A 78 39.66 -42.79 -24.26
CA TYR A 78 39.52 -41.39 -24.67
C TYR A 78 38.06 -40.93 -24.75
N MET A 79 37.17 -41.76 -25.30
CA MET A 79 35.73 -41.50 -25.31
C MET A 79 35.15 -41.42 -23.90
N THR A 80 35.55 -42.33 -23.00
CA THR A 80 35.09 -42.33 -21.61
C THR A 80 35.56 -41.08 -20.86
N ASP A 81 36.83 -40.69 -21.01
CA ASP A 81 37.39 -39.50 -20.36
C ASP A 81 36.77 -38.21 -20.90
N THR A 82 36.57 -38.10 -22.22
CA THR A 82 35.90 -36.93 -22.83
C THR A 82 34.45 -36.83 -22.41
N ILE A 83 33.71 -37.94 -22.38
CA ILE A 83 32.33 -38.00 -21.88
C ILE A 83 32.30 -37.58 -20.41
N SER A 84 33.19 -38.12 -19.57
CA SER A 84 33.26 -37.76 -18.14
C SER A 84 33.59 -36.29 -17.93
N ASN A 85 34.54 -35.73 -18.67
CA ASN A 85 34.88 -34.30 -18.64
C ASN A 85 33.71 -33.41 -19.06
N VAL A 86 32.96 -33.78 -20.11
CA VAL A 86 31.75 -33.07 -20.53
C VAL A 86 30.67 -33.15 -19.43
N PHE A 87 30.49 -34.30 -18.79
CA PHE A 87 29.60 -34.43 -17.64
C PHE A 87 30.01 -33.52 -16.48
N TYR A 88 31.31 -33.42 -16.16
CA TYR A 88 31.79 -32.51 -15.12
C TYR A 88 31.56 -31.04 -15.50
N LEU A 89 31.74 -30.66 -16.76
CA LEU A 89 31.46 -29.30 -17.23
C LEU A 89 29.97 -28.95 -17.13
N ILE A 90 29.09 -29.87 -17.53
CA ILE A 90 27.64 -29.70 -17.39
C ILE A 90 27.26 -29.61 -15.92
N ALA A 91 27.80 -30.48 -15.06
CA ALA A 91 27.55 -30.46 -13.63
C ALA A 91 28.02 -29.17 -12.96
N ALA A 92 29.17 -28.63 -13.37
CA ALA A 92 29.66 -27.34 -12.91
C ALA A 92 28.73 -26.20 -13.36
N ALA A 93 28.31 -26.19 -14.63
CA ALA A 93 27.40 -25.19 -15.17
C ALA A 93 26.02 -25.23 -14.48
N THR A 94 25.45 -26.43 -14.27
CA THR A 94 24.17 -26.59 -13.56
C THR A 94 24.26 -26.18 -12.11
N SER A 95 25.36 -26.49 -11.42
CA SER A 95 25.59 -26.05 -10.03
C SER A 95 25.63 -24.53 -9.92
N ILE A 96 26.31 -23.85 -10.85
CA ILE A 96 26.35 -22.38 -10.92
C ILE A 96 24.96 -21.80 -11.17
N LEU A 97 24.20 -22.37 -12.12
CA LEU A 97 22.84 -21.92 -12.43
C LEU A 97 21.88 -22.10 -11.24
N ILE A 98 21.95 -23.22 -10.52
CA ILE A 98 21.13 -23.46 -9.33
C ILE A 98 21.49 -22.46 -8.23
N PHE A 99 22.78 -22.21 -8.00
CA PHE A 99 23.23 -21.26 -6.99
C PHE A 99 22.79 -19.82 -7.31
N ALA A 100 22.94 -19.39 -8.57
CA ALA A 100 22.46 -18.09 -9.03
C ALA A 100 20.93 -17.98 -8.96
N GLY A 101 20.21 -19.02 -9.37
CA GLY A 101 18.75 -19.10 -9.31
C GLY A 101 18.22 -19.03 -7.88
N TRP A 102 18.86 -19.74 -6.93
CA TRP A 102 18.50 -19.71 -5.51
C TRP A 102 18.69 -18.31 -4.90
N ASN A 103 19.83 -17.66 -5.19
CA ASN A 103 20.08 -16.30 -4.72
C ASN A 103 19.05 -15.31 -5.29
N SER A 104 18.72 -15.41 -6.57
CA SER A 104 17.69 -14.58 -7.22
C SER A 104 16.30 -14.80 -6.61
N LEU A 105 15.88 -16.05 -6.41
CA LEU A 105 14.59 -16.36 -5.76
C LEU A 105 14.51 -15.78 -4.35
N ARG A 106 15.60 -15.91 -3.58
CA ARG A 106 15.70 -15.33 -2.23
C ARG A 106 15.59 -13.81 -2.27
N ASP A 107 16.24 -13.16 -3.22
CA ASP A 107 16.16 -11.70 -3.40
C ASP A 107 14.77 -11.23 -3.81
N ILE A 108 14.09 -11.95 -4.72
CA ILE A 108 12.71 -11.65 -5.11
C ILE A 108 11.78 -11.79 -3.92
N ARG A 109 11.89 -12.89 -3.16
CA ARG A 109 11.08 -13.12 -1.95
C ARG A 109 11.28 -12.00 -0.93
N ARG A 110 12.53 -11.65 -0.62
CA ARG A 110 12.86 -10.56 0.31
C ARG A 110 12.28 -9.21 -0.16
N LYS A 111 12.45 -8.85 -1.43
CA LYS A 111 11.87 -7.61 -1.99
C LYS A 111 10.35 -7.61 -1.95
N THR A 112 9.73 -8.77 -2.16
CA THR A 112 8.27 -8.90 -2.13
C THR A 112 7.76 -8.76 -0.70
N GLU A 113 8.40 -9.41 0.27
CA GLU A 113 8.10 -9.25 1.69
C GLU A 113 8.23 -7.77 2.11
N GLU A 114 9.32 -7.10 1.73
CA GLU A 114 9.54 -5.68 2.00
C GLU A 114 8.48 -4.76 1.35
N ILE A 115 8.10 -4.99 0.08
CA ILE A 115 7.06 -4.21 -0.59
C ILE A 115 5.71 -4.42 0.08
N VAL A 116 5.39 -5.67 0.45
CA VAL A 116 4.12 -6.01 1.10
C VAL A 116 4.07 -5.38 2.50
N GLU A 117 5.14 -5.46 3.28
CA GLU A 117 5.25 -4.85 4.60
C GLU A 117 5.07 -3.32 4.53
N ASN A 118 5.83 -2.65 3.66
CA ASN A 118 5.70 -1.20 3.47
C ASN A 118 4.30 -0.77 3.03
N ARG A 119 3.66 -1.54 2.13
CA ARG A 119 2.27 -1.26 1.71
C ARG A 119 1.28 -1.50 2.84
N LEU A 120 1.46 -2.58 3.60
CA LEU A 120 0.61 -2.90 4.73
C LEU A 120 0.72 -1.81 5.81
N ASP A 121 1.92 -1.32 6.08
CA ASP A 121 2.16 -0.22 7.01
C ASP A 121 1.50 1.08 6.52
N ALA A 122 1.68 1.44 5.25
CA ALA A 122 1.05 2.64 4.69
C ALA A 122 -0.49 2.56 4.75
N ILE A 123 -1.05 1.39 4.44
CA ILE A 123 -2.50 1.13 4.54
C ILE A 123 -2.94 1.24 6.00
N THR A 124 -2.24 0.59 6.92
CA THR A 124 -2.56 0.58 8.35
C THR A 124 -2.51 1.99 8.95
N GLN A 125 -1.47 2.76 8.63
CA GLN A 125 -1.36 4.16 9.03
C GLN A 125 -2.50 5.01 8.49
N LYS A 126 -2.86 4.84 7.21
CA LYS A 126 -3.98 5.56 6.60
C LYS A 126 -5.31 5.20 7.28
N TYR A 127 -5.57 3.93 7.55
CA TYR A 127 -6.78 3.50 8.25
C TYR A 127 -6.82 4.03 9.68
N ASN A 128 -5.71 3.97 10.42
CA ASN A 128 -5.63 4.49 11.77
C ASN A 128 -5.87 6.01 11.80
N SER A 129 -5.31 6.77 10.86
CA SER A 129 -5.54 8.22 10.80
C SER A 129 -6.99 8.55 10.43
N GLN A 130 -7.59 7.81 9.49
CA GLN A 130 -9.01 7.96 9.14
C GLN A 130 -9.92 7.61 10.32
N LEU A 131 -9.61 6.55 11.06
CA LEU A 131 -10.37 6.14 12.23
C LEU A 131 -10.27 7.19 13.34
N GLN A 132 -9.07 7.72 13.58
CA GLN A 132 -8.85 8.78 14.56
C GLN A 132 -9.62 10.05 14.19
N THR A 133 -9.49 10.54 12.95
CA THR A 133 -10.24 11.72 12.47
C THR A 133 -11.75 11.53 12.55
N LEU A 134 -12.25 10.32 12.26
CA LEU A 134 -13.66 9.98 12.42
C LEU A 134 -14.08 10.05 13.90
N GLN A 135 -13.28 9.46 14.80
CA GLN A 135 -13.52 9.51 16.24
C GLN A 135 -13.52 10.95 16.77
N ASP A 136 -12.55 11.77 16.36
CA ASP A 136 -12.46 13.18 16.73
C ASP A 136 -13.68 13.96 16.22
N THR A 137 -14.12 13.67 14.99
CA THR A 137 -15.32 14.29 14.41
C THR A 137 -16.58 13.90 15.18
N LEU A 138 -16.75 12.61 15.51
CA LEU A 138 -17.92 12.10 16.24
C LEU A 138 -17.97 12.63 17.67
N THR A 139 -16.83 12.70 18.35
CA THR A 139 -16.75 13.26 19.72
C THR A 139 -17.09 14.75 19.71
N LEU A 140 -16.56 15.51 18.75
CA LEU A 140 -16.89 16.93 18.58
C LEU A 140 -18.38 17.12 18.27
N GLN A 141 -18.95 16.33 17.35
CA GLN A 141 -20.36 16.40 17.01
C GLN A 141 -21.25 16.04 18.20
N SER A 142 -20.92 14.98 18.94
CA SER A 142 -21.63 14.57 20.15
C SER A 142 -21.65 15.70 21.19
N LYS A 143 -20.49 16.34 21.42
CA LYS A 143 -20.40 17.51 22.31
C LYS A 143 -21.31 18.66 21.84
N LYS A 144 -21.26 19.02 20.55
CA LYS A 144 -22.12 20.06 19.98
C LYS A 144 -23.61 19.74 20.13
N ILE A 145 -24.00 18.48 19.93
CA ILE A 145 -25.39 18.04 20.11
C ILE A 145 -25.81 18.22 21.57
N LEU A 146 -24.98 17.81 22.52
CA LEU A 146 -25.29 17.96 23.95
C LEU A 146 -25.39 19.43 24.36
N ASP A 147 -24.44 20.27 23.91
CA ASP A 147 -24.46 21.71 24.17
C ASP A 147 -25.72 22.36 23.56
N ASN A 148 -26.11 21.97 22.35
CA ASN A 148 -27.32 22.45 21.70
C ASN A 148 -28.58 21.96 22.43
N GLN A 149 -28.62 20.71 22.88
CA GLN A 149 -29.73 20.17 23.67
C GLN A 149 -29.89 20.92 24.98
N ASN A 150 -28.80 21.20 25.69
CA ASN A 150 -28.82 21.98 26.93
C ASN A 150 -29.33 23.41 26.68
N LYS A 151 -28.90 24.05 25.58
CA LYS A 151 -29.43 25.37 25.20
C LYS A 151 -30.92 25.34 24.89
N ILE A 152 -31.38 24.38 24.08
CA ILE A 152 -32.81 24.21 23.76
C ILE A 152 -33.60 24.00 25.04
N TYR A 153 -33.13 23.14 25.94
CA TYR A 153 -33.76 22.88 27.22
C TYR A 153 -33.85 24.15 28.08
N ASN A 154 -32.76 24.89 28.26
CA ASN A 154 -32.75 26.12 29.03
C ASN A 154 -33.69 27.18 28.43
N THR A 155 -33.69 27.36 27.10
CA THR A 155 -34.59 28.29 26.43
C THR A 155 -36.05 27.88 26.59
N GLN A 156 -36.39 26.60 26.43
CA GLN A 156 -37.75 26.10 26.62
C GLN A 156 -38.19 26.21 28.09
N TYR A 157 -37.29 25.95 29.02
CA TYR A 157 -37.55 26.07 30.45
C TYR A 157 -37.82 27.53 30.84
N ILE A 158 -36.95 28.47 30.44
CA ILE A 158 -37.18 29.91 30.63
C ILE A 158 -38.51 30.33 30.00
N HIS A 159 -38.81 29.90 28.77
CA HIS A 159 -40.08 30.21 28.13
C HIS A 159 -41.28 29.67 28.90
N SER A 160 -41.19 28.45 29.44
CA SER A 160 -42.26 27.88 30.27
C SER A 160 -42.46 28.66 31.57
N LEU A 161 -41.38 29.17 32.16
CA LEU A 161 -41.44 30.03 33.35
C LEU A 161 -42.09 31.37 33.03
N TRP A 162 -41.76 32.01 31.89
CA TRP A 162 -42.45 33.21 31.40
C TRP A 162 -43.95 32.99 31.18
N MET A 163 -44.32 31.87 30.53
CA MET A 163 -45.73 31.54 30.37
C MET A 163 -46.43 31.37 31.71
N ARG A 164 -45.76 30.77 32.69
CA ARG A 164 -46.29 30.59 34.03
C ARG A 164 -46.43 31.92 34.77
N SER A 165 -45.42 32.82 34.73
CA SER A 165 -45.50 34.13 35.39
C SER A 165 -46.68 34.96 34.89
N ASN A 166 -46.99 34.88 33.59
CA ASN A 166 -48.11 35.60 32.98
C ASN A 166 -49.49 35.07 33.42
N LEU A 167 -49.57 33.83 33.92
CA LEU A 167 -50.81 33.23 34.43
C LEU A 167 -50.98 33.43 35.94
N GLU A 168 -49.90 33.78 36.65
CA GLU A 168 -49.91 33.93 38.10
C GLU A 168 -50.41 35.32 38.51
N THR A 169 -51.51 35.35 39.26
CA THR A 169 -52.07 36.63 39.75
C THR A 169 -51.34 37.16 40.97
N ASN A 170 -50.73 36.29 41.78
CA ASN A 170 -50.04 36.69 43.01
C ASN A 170 -48.65 37.27 42.67
N PRO A 171 -48.36 38.53 43.05
CA PRO A 171 -47.07 39.16 42.78
C PRO A 171 -45.88 38.42 43.40
N GLN A 172 -46.03 37.89 44.62
CA GLN A 172 -44.95 37.12 45.27
C GLN A 172 -44.60 35.84 44.49
N SER A 173 -45.61 35.14 43.98
CA SER A 173 -45.39 33.96 43.14
C SER A 173 -44.66 34.32 41.84
N ARG A 174 -44.95 35.49 41.23
CA ARG A 174 -44.25 35.97 40.03
C ARG A 174 -42.78 36.27 40.33
N ILE A 175 -42.51 36.93 41.45
CA ILE A 175 -41.14 37.21 41.94
C ILE A 175 -40.34 35.91 42.06
N ASP A 176 -40.92 34.87 42.68
CA ASP A 176 -40.26 33.57 42.85
C ASP A 176 -39.94 32.92 41.49
N ILE A 177 -40.85 33.04 40.51
CA ILE A 177 -40.63 32.55 39.14
C ILE A 177 -39.51 33.33 38.44
N TYR A 178 -39.49 34.65 38.56
CA TYR A 178 -38.40 35.46 37.99
C TYR A 178 -37.05 35.11 38.64
N ASP A 179 -37.02 34.79 39.94
CA ASP A 179 -35.82 34.28 40.59
C ASP A 179 -35.38 32.90 40.08
N GLU A 180 -36.32 32.04 39.66
CA GLU A 180 -35.97 30.81 38.92
C GLU A 180 -35.37 31.11 37.55
N ILE A 181 -35.92 32.07 36.79
CA ILE A 181 -35.37 32.46 35.49
C ILE A 181 -33.96 33.04 35.66
N LEU A 182 -33.75 33.91 36.66
CA LEU A 182 -32.45 34.52 36.94
C LEU A 182 -31.36 33.52 37.40
N LYS A 183 -31.75 32.35 37.95
CA LYS A 183 -30.78 31.27 38.22
C LYS A 183 -30.23 30.63 36.95
N VAL A 184 -31.01 30.63 35.87
CA VAL A 184 -30.61 30.07 34.55
C VAL A 184 -29.93 31.14 33.70
N ASN A 185 -30.48 32.35 33.67
CA ASN A 185 -29.91 33.52 32.99
C ASN A 185 -29.81 34.70 33.96
N SER A 186 -28.65 34.88 34.60
CA SER A 186 -28.47 35.88 35.65
C SER A 186 -28.38 37.33 35.13
N ASN A 187 -28.20 37.51 33.83
CA ASN A 187 -27.92 38.80 33.20
C ASN A 187 -29.00 39.15 32.16
N ASP A 188 -30.24 39.19 32.62
CA ASP A 188 -31.41 39.41 31.79
C ASP A 188 -32.17 40.67 32.25
N ALA A 189 -32.00 41.78 31.51
CA ALA A 189 -32.60 43.07 31.85
C ALA A 189 -34.12 43.01 31.86
N GLU A 190 -34.71 42.25 30.93
CA GLU A 190 -36.15 42.05 30.81
C GLU A 190 -36.70 41.42 32.10
N VAL A 191 -36.07 40.34 32.57
CA VAL A 191 -36.50 39.66 33.81
C VAL A 191 -36.41 40.58 35.03
N TYR A 192 -35.37 41.41 35.14
CA TYR A 192 -35.26 42.37 36.25
C TYR A 192 -36.36 43.44 36.21
N ALA A 193 -36.72 43.95 35.03
CA ALA A 193 -37.80 44.93 34.90
C ALA A 193 -39.17 44.33 35.22
N TYR A 194 -39.47 43.13 34.71
CA TYR A 194 -40.72 42.43 35.05
C TYR A 194 -40.77 41.99 36.52
N LYS A 195 -39.61 41.73 37.14
CA LYS A 195 -39.53 41.54 38.60
C LYS A 195 -39.82 42.85 39.33
N ALA A 196 -39.33 43.98 38.86
CA ALA A 196 -39.63 45.30 39.43
C ALA A 196 -41.13 45.62 39.36
N ASP A 197 -41.78 45.29 38.24
CA ASP A 197 -43.23 45.40 38.05
C ASP A 197 -44.00 44.58 39.11
N ALA A 198 -43.63 43.31 39.30
CA ALA A 198 -44.24 42.48 40.35
C ALA A 198 -43.99 43.00 41.77
N VAL A 199 -42.88 43.70 42.00
CA VAL A 199 -42.56 44.32 43.29
C VAL A 199 -43.34 45.63 43.49
N LEU A 200 -43.61 46.38 42.42
CA LEU A 200 -44.48 47.57 42.45
C LEU A 200 -45.91 47.19 42.84
N ASP A 201 -46.42 46.07 42.35
CA ASP A 201 -47.71 45.49 42.76
C ASP A 201 -47.79 45.13 44.26
N MET A 202 -46.65 45.03 44.94
CA MET A 202 -46.55 44.80 46.39
C MET A 202 -46.33 46.08 47.19
N ASP A 203 -46.34 47.25 46.55
CA ASP A 203 -46.04 48.56 47.13
C ASP A 203 -44.60 48.70 47.69
N GLU A 204 -43.67 47.82 47.29
CA GLU A 204 -42.27 47.80 47.73
C GLU A 204 -41.37 48.66 46.83
N TYR A 205 -41.66 49.97 46.77
CA TYR A 205 -41.13 50.88 45.75
C TYR A 205 -39.60 51.03 45.73
N GLU A 206 -38.94 51.05 46.89
CA GLU A 206 -37.47 51.12 46.96
C GLU A 206 -36.80 49.89 46.34
N TRP A 207 -37.43 48.72 46.50
CA TRP A 207 -36.91 47.49 45.93
C TRP A 207 -37.11 47.47 44.40
N ALA A 208 -38.27 47.91 43.92
CA ALA A 208 -38.51 48.08 42.50
C ALA A 208 -37.49 49.03 41.86
N LEU A 209 -37.20 50.16 42.51
CA LEU A 209 -36.20 51.12 42.04
C LEU A 209 -34.81 50.47 41.86
N ASN A 210 -34.38 49.64 42.82
CA ASN A 210 -33.11 48.93 42.75
C ASN A 210 -33.10 47.89 41.60
N LEU A 211 -34.18 47.14 41.45
CA LEU A 211 -34.33 46.16 40.36
C LEU A 211 -34.32 46.83 38.98
N SER A 212 -35.02 47.95 38.82
CA SER A 212 -35.02 48.73 37.57
C SER A 212 -33.65 49.32 37.26
N ASN A 213 -32.93 49.83 38.27
CA ASN A 213 -31.54 50.28 38.09
C ASN A 213 -30.64 49.13 37.62
N LYS A 214 -30.79 47.94 38.22
CA LYS A 214 -30.04 46.76 37.79
C LYS A 214 -30.37 46.32 36.37
N ALA A 215 -31.64 46.41 35.95
CA ALA A 215 -32.03 46.17 34.57
C ALA A 215 -31.32 47.14 33.61
N LEU A 216 -31.24 48.42 33.97
CA LEU A 216 -30.58 49.46 33.19
C LEU A 216 -29.04 49.36 33.19
N GLU A 217 -28.44 48.79 34.24
CA GLU A 217 -27.01 48.44 34.25
C GLU A 217 -26.70 47.35 33.21
N ILE A 218 -27.65 46.44 32.98
CA ILE A 218 -27.50 45.32 32.03
C ILE A 218 -27.80 45.79 30.60
N ASP A 219 -28.91 46.50 30.42
CA ASP A 219 -29.32 47.07 29.14
C ASP A 219 -29.82 48.53 29.32
N PRO A 220 -28.95 49.53 29.10
CA PRO A 220 -29.30 50.93 29.19
C PRO A 220 -30.31 51.41 28.14
N GLU A 221 -30.60 50.61 27.12
CA GLU A 221 -31.54 50.94 26.05
C GLU A 221 -32.93 50.33 26.28
N TYR A 222 -33.10 49.55 27.36
CA TYR A 222 -34.34 48.85 27.64
C TYR A 222 -35.40 49.80 28.21
N GLY A 223 -36.26 50.32 27.33
CA GLY A 223 -37.30 51.32 27.64
C GLY A 223 -38.24 50.93 28.78
N TYR A 224 -38.60 49.64 28.89
CA TYR A 224 -39.48 49.17 29.95
C TYR A 224 -38.82 49.25 31.34
N ALA A 225 -37.49 49.15 31.45
CA ALA A 225 -36.83 49.35 32.74
C ALA A 225 -36.88 50.82 33.20
N TYR A 226 -36.78 51.79 32.28
CA TYR A 226 -37.01 53.21 32.62
C TYR A 226 -38.45 53.44 33.06
N TRP A 227 -39.42 52.78 32.43
CA TRP A 227 -40.81 52.82 32.86
C TRP A 227 -40.99 52.31 34.30
N GLN A 228 -40.43 51.15 34.62
CA GLN A 228 -40.53 50.60 35.96
C GLN A 228 -39.81 51.49 36.99
N ARG A 229 -38.71 52.15 36.58
CA ARG A 229 -38.02 53.12 37.43
C ARG A 229 -38.84 54.40 37.64
N SER A 230 -39.51 54.91 36.61
CA SER A 230 -40.37 56.09 36.71
C SER A 230 -41.58 55.82 37.61
N CYS A 231 -42.20 54.64 37.50
CA CYS A 231 -43.27 54.20 38.38
C CYS A 231 -42.83 54.17 39.85
N ALA A 232 -41.65 53.57 40.13
CA ALA A 232 -41.10 53.54 41.49
C ALA A 232 -40.77 54.95 42.02
N ASN A 233 -40.15 55.80 41.21
CA ASN A 233 -39.84 57.18 41.59
C ASN A 233 -41.10 58.02 41.82
N ALA A 234 -42.14 57.85 41.00
CA ALA A 234 -43.42 58.50 41.18
C ALA A 234 -44.05 58.06 42.52
N ALA A 235 -44.07 56.76 42.82
CA ALA A 235 -44.59 56.26 44.09
C ALA A 235 -43.82 56.78 45.32
N LEU A 236 -42.51 57.02 45.17
CA LEU A 236 -41.62 57.60 46.21
C LEU A 236 -41.66 59.14 46.28
N ASP A 237 -42.50 59.81 45.48
CA ASP A 237 -42.62 61.27 45.36
C ASP A 237 -41.38 61.99 44.78
N ASN A 238 -40.49 61.25 44.12
CA ASN A 238 -39.35 61.79 43.35
C ASN A 238 -39.81 62.23 41.95
N LYS A 239 -40.57 63.33 41.90
CA LYS A 239 -41.32 63.74 40.69
C LYS A 239 -40.43 64.07 39.50
N HIS A 240 -39.29 64.73 39.72
CA HIS A 240 -38.41 65.15 38.64
C HIS A 240 -37.79 63.93 37.94
N GLU A 241 -37.23 63.02 38.73
CA GLU A 241 -36.62 61.78 38.27
C GLU A 241 -37.64 60.87 37.59
N ALA A 242 -38.87 60.80 38.12
CA ALA A 242 -39.95 60.05 37.49
C ALA A 242 -40.28 60.56 36.08
N ILE A 243 -40.33 61.88 35.88
CA ILE A 243 -40.66 62.48 34.59
C ILE A 243 -39.53 62.28 33.59
N GLU A 244 -38.27 62.47 33.99
CA GLU A 244 -37.09 62.22 33.15
C GLU A 244 -37.01 60.77 32.68
N ASP A 245 -37.24 59.82 33.59
CA ASP A 245 -37.28 58.40 33.27
C ASP A 245 -38.46 58.06 32.35
N LEU A 246 -39.62 58.68 32.56
CA LEU A 246 -40.79 58.47 31.71
C LEU A 246 -40.59 59.00 30.29
N GLU A 247 -39.99 60.18 30.13
CA GLU A 247 -39.60 60.72 28.82
C GLU A 247 -38.67 59.76 28.09
N THR A 248 -37.66 59.25 28.79
CA THR A 248 -36.70 58.28 28.24
C THR A 248 -37.39 56.96 27.88
N ALA A 249 -38.29 56.46 28.72
CA ALA A 249 -39.04 55.23 28.48
C ALA A 249 -39.84 55.31 27.17
N ILE A 250 -40.49 56.45 26.91
CA ILE A 250 -41.30 56.68 25.71
C ILE A 250 -40.43 56.87 24.47
N GLU A 251 -39.28 57.54 24.60
CA GLU A 251 -38.32 57.67 23.50
C GLU A 251 -37.83 56.29 23.05
N LYS A 252 -37.47 55.41 24.00
CA LYS A 252 -36.98 54.05 23.72
C LYS A 252 -38.10 53.09 23.34
N SER A 253 -39.28 53.26 23.89
CA SER A 253 -40.43 52.37 23.72
C SER A 253 -41.72 53.17 23.52
N PRO A 254 -41.97 53.66 22.29
CA PRO A 254 -43.10 54.56 22.01
C PRO A 254 -44.49 54.00 22.32
N HIS A 255 -44.63 52.67 22.37
CA HIS A 255 -45.89 52.00 22.70
C HIS A 255 -46.34 52.24 24.15
N LEU A 256 -45.40 52.53 25.06
CA LEU A 256 -45.69 52.85 26.46
C LEU A 256 -46.46 54.16 26.60
N ARG A 257 -46.46 55.03 25.58
CA ARG A 257 -47.22 56.28 25.59
C ARG A 257 -48.72 56.05 25.77
N ASP A 258 -49.26 54.96 25.21
CA ASP A 258 -50.68 54.64 25.31
C ASP A 258 -51.05 54.13 26.72
N GLU A 259 -50.07 53.65 27.49
CA GLU A 259 -50.27 53.09 28.83
C GLU A 259 -50.26 54.16 29.93
N ILE A 260 -49.65 55.32 29.69
CA ILE A 260 -49.46 56.38 30.72
C ILE A 260 -50.80 56.84 31.32
N GLU A 261 -51.87 56.94 30.51
CA GLU A 261 -53.17 57.39 31.03
C GLU A 261 -53.81 56.41 32.01
N ASN A 262 -53.49 55.12 31.88
CA ASN A 262 -54.05 54.03 32.66
C ASN A 262 -53.25 53.74 33.94
N GLU A 263 -52.01 54.24 34.02
CA GLU A 263 -51.11 53.98 35.12
C GLU A 263 -51.51 54.76 36.39
N LEU A 264 -51.72 54.04 37.49
CA LEU A 264 -52.22 54.60 38.75
C LEU A 264 -51.12 55.33 39.53
N LEU A 265 -49.88 54.86 39.39
CA LEU A 265 -48.72 55.38 40.14
C LEU A 265 -48.36 56.82 39.72
N PHE A 266 -48.74 57.25 38.51
CA PHE A 266 -48.47 58.60 38.03
C PHE A 266 -49.44 59.68 38.51
N LYS A 267 -50.38 59.34 39.40
CA LYS A 267 -51.37 60.31 39.92
C LYS A 267 -50.74 61.56 40.54
N ASN A 268 -49.58 61.44 41.18
CA ASN A 268 -48.88 62.55 41.84
C ASN A 268 -48.06 63.45 40.90
N ILE A 269 -47.71 62.96 39.71
CA ILE A 269 -46.99 63.70 38.66
C ILE A 269 -47.91 64.22 37.56
N LYS A 270 -49.15 63.70 37.44
CA LYS A 270 -50.12 64.03 36.40
C LYS A 270 -50.43 65.53 36.24
N ASP A 271 -50.41 66.26 37.35
CA ASP A 271 -50.72 67.70 37.34
C ASP A 271 -49.54 68.60 36.93
N SER A 272 -48.33 68.04 36.85
CA SER A 272 -47.12 68.80 36.50
C SER A 272 -47.15 69.26 35.04
N GLU A 273 -46.61 70.45 34.79
CA GLU A 273 -46.53 71.01 33.43
C GLU A 273 -45.56 70.22 32.55
N GLU A 274 -44.53 69.59 33.13
CA GLU A 274 -43.57 68.74 32.41
C GLU A 274 -44.26 67.44 31.95
N PHE A 275 -45.01 66.77 32.82
CA PHE A 275 -45.77 65.58 32.44
C PHE A 275 -46.78 65.87 31.32
N LYS A 276 -47.48 67.00 31.34
CA LYS A 276 -48.42 67.38 30.26
C LYS A 276 -47.74 67.55 28.89
N LYS A 277 -46.48 67.97 28.85
CA LYS A 277 -45.72 68.09 27.58
C LYS A 277 -45.42 66.73 26.94
N ILE A 278 -45.36 65.67 27.74
CA ILE A 278 -45.15 64.31 27.24
C ILE A 278 -46.33 63.84 26.37
N TYR A 279 -47.53 64.37 26.64
CA TYR A 279 -48.79 64.08 25.93
C TYR A 279 -49.11 65.01 24.76
N SER A 280 -48.52 66.22 24.72
CA SER A 280 -48.82 67.24 23.71
C SER A 280 -48.09 66.98 22.40
#